data_AF-A0A1W9UF21-F1
#
_entry.id   AF-A0A1W9UF21-F1
#
_cell.length_a   1.000
_cell.length_b   1.000
_cell.length_c   1.000
_cell.angle_alpha   90.00
_cell.angle_beta   90.00
_cell.angle_gamma   90.00
#
_symmetry.space_group_name_H-M   'P 1'
#
loop_
_entity.id
_entity.type
_entity.pdbx_description
1 polymer ?
#
loop_
_entity_poly.entity_id
_entity_poly.type
_entity_poly.pdbx_seq_one_letter_code
_entity_poly.pdbx_strand_id
1 'polypeptide(L)'
;MPRIKFTAETMPESSEEFQMALREAWENASPLDDLVELTRDLVLLEQQYGMDSAQFYERFQRGEMGDDLDYFDWVAKFEMHRQVKKEIEQAVEVMKLHSLPTPA
;
A
#
# COMPACT_ATOMS: atom_id res chain seq x y z
N MET A 1 2.25 1.20 5.17
CA MET A 1 3.43 0.98 6.04
C MET A 1 4.26 2.25 6.04
N PRO A 2 4.72 2.75 7.19
CA PRO A 2 5.55 3.94 7.20
C PRO A 2 6.87 3.70 6.44
N ARG A 3 7.11 4.51 5.42
CA ARG A 3 8.37 4.51 4.66
C ARG A 3 9.15 5.75 5.05
N ILE A 4 10.33 5.53 5.62
CA ILE A 4 11.27 6.61 5.93
C ILE A 4 12.39 6.57 4.90
N LYS A 5 12.58 7.68 4.18
CA LYS A 5 13.73 7.86 3.30
C LYS A 5 14.73 8.74 4.03
N PHE A 6 15.84 8.14 4.43
CA PHE A 6 16.99 8.89 4.93
C PHE A 6 17.84 9.35 3.75
N THR A 7 18.13 10.65 3.71
CA THR A 7 19.11 11.25 2.80
C THR A 7 20.34 11.63 3.61
N ALA A 8 21.46 11.99 2.96
CA ALA A 8 22.68 12.40 3.67
C ALA A 8 22.46 13.54 4.69
N GLU A 9 21.43 14.36 4.49
CA GLU A 9 21.05 15.49 5.36
C GLU A 9 20.06 15.11 6.47
N THR A 10 19.36 13.98 6.33
CA THR A 10 18.33 13.51 7.28
C THR A 10 18.74 12.22 8.00
N MET A 11 20.01 11.81 7.88
CA MET A 11 20.55 10.65 8.60
C MET A 11 20.52 10.90 10.11
N PRO A 12 19.89 10.03 10.91
CA PRO A 12 19.95 10.13 12.36
C PRO A 12 21.38 9.83 12.84
N GLU A 13 21.92 10.70 13.70
CA GLU A 13 23.25 10.54 14.29
C GLU A 13 23.21 9.71 15.58
N SER A 14 22.02 9.45 16.12
CA SER A 14 21.81 8.67 17.33
C SER A 14 20.63 7.70 17.23
N SER A 15 20.62 6.69 18.13
CA SER A 15 19.50 5.77 18.26
C SER A 15 18.20 6.46 18.69
N GLU A 16 18.27 7.58 19.41
CA GLU A 16 17.09 8.32 19.89
C GLU A 16 16.42 9.08 18.72
N GLU A 17 17.22 9.72 17.87
CA GLU A 17 16.72 10.39 16.66
C GLU A 17 16.08 9.39 15.69
N PHE A 18 16.68 8.21 15.54
CA PHE A 18 16.09 7.15 14.73
C PHE A 18 14.73 6.68 15.29
N GLN A 19 14.62 6.50 16.60
CA GLN A 19 13.35 6.13 17.25
C GLN A 19 12.30 7.23 17.11
N MET A 20 12.70 8.50 17.18
CA MET A 20 11.80 9.64 17.00
C MET A 20 11.29 9.71 15.56
N ALA A 21 12.17 9.56 14.56
CA ALA A 21 11.79 9.52 13.15
C ALA A 21 10.86 8.34 12.85
N LEU A 22 11.12 7.17 13.44
CA LEU A 22 10.20 6.03 13.36
C LEU A 22 8.82 6.39 13.90
N ARG A 23 8.75 6.89 15.14
CA ARG A 23 7.48 7.28 15.76
C ARG A 23 6.71 8.27 14.90
N GLU A 24 7.36 9.33 14.42
CA GLU A 24 6.74 10.34 13.58
C GLU A 24 6.19 9.75 12.27
N ALA A 25 6.94 8.84 11.63
CA ALA A 25 6.47 8.19 10.42
C ALA A 25 5.26 7.27 10.69
N TRP A 26 5.23 6.60 11.84
CA TRP A 26 4.09 5.78 12.26
C TRP A 26 2.84 6.63 12.57
N GLU A 27 3.01 7.80 13.20
CA GLU A 27 1.89 8.72 13.50
C GLU A 27 1.31 9.36 12.22
N ASN A 28 2.15 9.60 11.22
CA ASN A 28 1.74 10.20 9.95
C ASN A 28 1.33 9.14 8.89
N ALA A 29 1.48 7.85 9.18
CA ALA A 29 1.14 6.80 8.23
C ALA A 29 -0.38 6.72 8.03
N SER A 30 -0.83 7.08 6.83
CA SER A 30 -2.23 6.96 6.42
C SER A 30 -2.43 5.75 5.50
N PRO A 31 -3.36 4.83 5.81
CA PRO A 31 -3.73 3.74 4.90
C PRO A 31 -4.20 4.25 3.53
N LEU A 32 -4.75 5.47 3.45
CA LEU A 32 -5.15 6.09 2.18
C LEU A 32 -3.93 6.46 1.33
N ASP A 33 -2.86 6.96 1.95
CA ASP A 33 -1.63 7.29 1.23
C ASP A 33 -0.97 6.02 0.69
N ASP A 34 -0.94 4.96 1.51
CA ASP A 34 -0.50 3.63 1.09
C ASP A 34 -1.30 3.13 -0.12
N LEU A 35 -2.63 3.28 -0.09
CA LEU A 35 -3.49 2.87 -1.19
C LEU A 35 -3.17 3.65 -2.47
N VAL A 36 -3.00 4.97 -2.38
CA VAL A 36 -2.68 5.84 -3.52
C VAL A 36 -1.33 5.47 -4.13
N GLU A 37 -0.30 5.23 -3.31
CA GLU A 37 1.01 4.80 -3.78
C GLU A 37 0.93 3.44 -4.49
N LEU A 38 0.28 2.45 -3.87
CA LEU A 38 0.12 1.12 -4.45
C LEU A 38 -0.67 1.16 -5.76
N THR A 39 -1.76 1.94 -5.83
CA THR A 39 -2.50 2.13 -7.08
C THR A 39 -1.62 2.75 -8.17
N ARG A 40 -0.78 3.74 -7.85
CA ARG A 40 0.14 4.33 -8.82
C ARG A 40 1.13 3.30 -9.34
N ASP A 41 1.78 2.55 -8.46
CA ASP A 41 2.77 1.54 -8.84
C ASP A 41 2.13 0.46 -9.73
N LEU A 42 0.92 0.00 -9.39
CA LEU A 42 0.17 -0.95 -10.21
C LEU A 42 -0.15 -0.38 -11.60
N VAL A 43 -0.61 0.86 -11.70
CA VAL A 43 -0.89 1.50 -13.01
C VAL A 43 0.36 1.56 -13.88
N LEU A 44 1.54 1.81 -13.30
CA LEU A 44 2.80 1.82 -14.05
C LEU A 44 3.16 0.42 -14.59
N LEU A 45 2.99 -0.61 -13.78
CA LEU A 45 3.20 -2.00 -14.19
C LEU A 45 2.18 -2.42 -15.27
N GLU A 46 0.91 -2.06 -15.09
CA GLU A 46 -0.14 -2.33 -16.07
C GLU A 46 0.15 -1.69 -17.43
N GLN A 47 0.69 -0.46 -17.44
CA GLN A 47 1.11 0.22 -18.65
C GLN A 47 2.37 -0.40 -19.26
N GLN A 48 3.36 -0.77 -18.44
CA GLN A 48 4.61 -1.39 -18.88
C GLN A 48 4.37 -2.72 -19.58
N TYR A 49 3.47 -3.55 -19.04
CA TYR A 49 3.21 -4.90 -19.54
C TYR A 49 1.91 -5.00 -20.38
N GLY A 50 1.12 -3.93 -20.48
CA GLY A 50 -0.11 -3.88 -21.27
C GLY A 50 -1.20 -4.83 -20.76
N MET A 51 -1.21 -5.10 -19.46
CA MET A 51 -2.07 -6.10 -18.81
C MET A 51 -2.58 -5.56 -17.48
N ASP A 52 -3.87 -5.69 -17.20
CA ASP A 52 -4.41 -5.28 -15.90
C ASP A 52 -3.90 -6.17 -14.76
N SER A 53 -3.74 -5.61 -13.56
CA SER A 53 -3.17 -6.33 -12.43
C SER A 53 -3.99 -7.55 -12.02
N ALA A 54 -5.31 -7.54 -12.23
CA ALA A 54 -6.17 -8.67 -11.91
C ALA A 54 -5.95 -9.84 -12.90
N GLN A 55 -5.88 -9.55 -14.20
CA GLN A 55 -5.52 -10.54 -15.22
C GLN A 55 -4.11 -11.08 -15.01
N PHE A 56 -3.14 -10.21 -14.75
CA PHE A 56 -1.77 -10.60 -14.44
C PHE A 56 -1.72 -11.56 -13.26
N TYR A 57 -2.37 -11.20 -12.15
CA TYR A 57 -2.40 -12.02 -10.95
C TYR A 57 -3.03 -13.39 -11.19
N GLU A 58 -4.12 -13.47 -11.96
CA GLU A 58 -4.77 -14.73 -12.33
C GLU A 58 -3.84 -15.64 -13.16
N ARG A 59 -3.14 -15.08 -14.16
CA ARG A 59 -2.17 -15.82 -14.98
C ARG A 59 -0.96 -16.27 -14.17
N PHE A 60 -0.47 -15.41 -13.28
CA PHE A 60 0.65 -15.73 -12.40
C PHE A 60 0.32 -16.92 -11.49
N GLN A 61 -0.87 -16.94 -10.90
CA GLN A 61 -1.34 -18.06 -10.08
C GLN A 61 -1.47 -19.38 -10.83
N ARG A 62 -1.74 -19.34 -12.14
CA ARG A 62 -1.78 -20.53 -13.01
C ARG A 62 -0.40 -21.02 -13.45
N GLY A 63 0.67 -20.28 -13.13
CA GLY A 63 2.02 -20.55 -13.64
C GLY A 63 2.16 -20.23 -15.13
N GLU A 64 1.30 -19.37 -15.68
CA GLU A 64 1.35 -18.92 -17.08
C GLU A 64 2.28 -17.71 -17.27
N MET A 65 2.79 -17.15 -16.17
CA MET A 65 3.78 -16.08 -16.18
C MET A 65 5.20 -16.65 -16.03
N GLY A 66 6.17 -15.92 -16.58
CA GLY A 66 7.59 -16.28 -16.45
C GLY A 66 8.13 -16.06 -15.02
N ASP A 67 9.44 -16.08 -14.90
CA ASP A 67 10.20 -15.97 -13.64
C ASP A 67 10.84 -14.59 -13.45
N ASP A 68 10.30 -13.56 -14.10
CA ASP A 68 10.81 -12.19 -13.95
C ASP A 68 10.63 -11.71 -12.50
N LEU A 69 11.67 -11.07 -11.95
CA LEU A 69 11.65 -10.49 -10.61
C LEU A 69 10.54 -9.44 -10.49
N ASP A 70 10.27 -8.71 -11.58
CA ASP A 70 9.21 -7.70 -11.62
C ASP A 70 7.82 -8.31 -11.40
N TYR A 71 7.61 -9.58 -11.77
CA TYR A 71 6.34 -10.27 -11.54
C TYR A 71 6.09 -10.54 -10.06
N PHE A 72 7.11 -10.90 -9.29
CA PHE A 72 6.97 -11.10 -7.85
C PHE A 72 6.64 -9.79 -7.13
N ASP A 73 7.30 -8.69 -7.52
CA ASP A 73 7.01 -7.36 -6.97
C ASP A 73 5.58 -6.91 -7.34
N TRP A 74 5.15 -7.15 -8.57
CA TRP A 74 3.78 -6.85 -9.01
C TRP A 74 2.74 -7.64 -8.21
N VAL A 75 2.93 -8.95 -8.02
CA VAL A 75 2.04 -9.78 -7.19
C VAL A 75 1.96 -9.23 -5.77
N ALA A 76 3.10 -8.94 -5.14
CA ALA A 76 3.16 -8.41 -3.79
C ALA A 76 2.41 -7.06 -3.67
N LYS A 77 2.65 -6.13 -4.61
CA LYS A 77 1.95 -4.84 -4.64
C LYS A 77 0.44 -5.00 -4.82
N PHE A 78 0.02 -5.92 -5.68
CA PHE A 78 -1.40 -6.16 -5.93
C PHE A 78 -2.11 -6.76 -4.71
N GLU A 79 -1.48 -7.70 -4.02
CA GLU A 79 -2.00 -8.25 -2.77
C GLU A 79 -2.09 -7.19 -1.66
N MET A 80 -1.04 -6.39 -1.48
CA MET A 80 -1.03 -5.28 -0.53
C MET A 80 -2.13 -4.27 -0.83
N HIS A 81 -2.29 -3.88 -2.11
CA HIS A 81 -3.34 -2.97 -2.54
C HIS A 81 -4.73 -3.50 -2.18
N ARG A 82 -5.00 -4.78 -2.44
CA ARG A 82 -6.29 -5.40 -2.11
C ARG A 82 -6.55 -5.42 -0.61
N GLN A 83 -5.52 -5.70 0.18
CA GLN A 83 -5.63 -5.75 1.64
C GLN A 83 -5.93 -4.37 2.22
N VAL A 84 -5.13 -3.35 1.86
CA VAL A 84 -5.31 -1.96 2.32
C VAL A 84 -6.67 -1.42 1.89
N LYS A 85 -7.08 -1.67 0.64
CA LYS A 85 -8.40 -1.28 0.14
C LYS A 85 -9.52 -1.86 0.99
N LYS A 86 -9.45 -3.15 1.32
CA LYS A 86 -10.44 -3.85 2.15
C LYS A 86 -10.50 -3.27 3.56
N GLU A 87 -9.36 -2.96 4.16
CA GLU A 87 -9.30 -2.35 5.50
C GLU A 87 -9.99 -0.98 5.51
N ILE A 88 -9.73 -0.15 4.50
CA ILE A 88 -10.40 1.15 4.34
C ILE A 88 -11.90 0.98 4.13
N GLU A 89 -12.33 0.08 3.25
CA GLU A 89 -13.75 -0.21 3.01
C GLU A 89 -14.46 -0.63 4.31
N GLN A 90 -13.83 -1.49 5.11
CA GLN A 90 -14.35 -1.90 6.41
C GLN A 90 -14.43 -0.74 7.41
N ALA A 91 -13.39 0.09 7.49
CA ALA A 91 -13.39 1.26 8.37
C ALA A 91 -14.50 2.25 8.00
N VAL A 92 -14.67 2.51 6.70
CA VAL A 92 -15.75 3.36 6.18
C VAL A 92 -17.13 2.77 6.52
N GLU A 93 -17.30 1.46 6.41
CA GLU A 93 -18.57 0.80 6.75
C GLU A 93 -18.90 0.91 8.24
N VAL A 94 -17.91 0.72 9.12
CA VAL A 94 -18.08 0.93 10.56
C VAL A 94 -18.48 2.37 10.86
N MET A 95 -17.83 3.36 10.24
CA MET A 95 -18.17 4.77 10.41
C MET A 95 -19.62 5.06 9.99
N LYS A 96 -20.04 4.57 8.82
CA LYS A 96 -21.44 4.73 8.35
C LYS A 96 -22.46 4.17 9.35
N LEU A 97 -22.16 3.00 9.92
CA LEU A 97 -23.04 2.33 10.89
C LEU A 97 -23.19 3.11 12.19
N HIS A 98 -22.13 3.82 12.62
CA HIS A 98 -22.09 4.56 13.89
C HIS A 98 -22.48 6.04 13.74
N SER A 99 -22.72 6.52 12.50
CA SER A 99 -23.11 7.89 12.19
C SER A 99 -24.58 8.08 11.79
N LEU A 100 -25.50 7.19 12.16
CA LEU A 100 -26.94 7.45 12.01
C LEU A 100 -27.48 8.35 13.13
N PRO A 101 -28.34 9.34 12.82
CA PRO A 101 -28.82 10.34 13.77
C PRO A 101 -29.64 9.69 14.88
N THR A 102 -29.44 10.15 16.11
CA THR A 102 -30.37 9.89 17.21
C THR A 102 -31.77 10.34 16.76
N PRO A 103 -32.78 9.47 16.70
CA PRO A 103 -34.13 9.92 16.41
C PRO A 103 -34.58 10.85 17.53
N ALA A 104 -35.09 12.02 17.14
CA ALA A 104 -35.66 13.05 18.00
C ALA A 104 -36.90 12.56 18.76
#